data_AF-A0A959DQN1-F1
#
_entry.id   AF-A0A959DQN1-F1
#
_cell.length_a   1.000
_cell.length_b   1.000
_cell.length_c   1.000
_cell.angle_alpha   90.00
_cell.angle_beta   90.00
_cell.angle_gamma   90.00
#
_symmetry.space_group_name_H-M   'P 1'
#
loop_
_entity.id
_entity.type
_entity.pdbx_description
1 polymer ?
#
loop_
_entity_poly.entity_id
_entity_poly.type
_entity_poly.pdbx_seq_one_letter_code
_entity_poly.pdbx_strand_id
1 'polypeptide(L)'
;LVPASEIEAIQGLNWGFDNYYLAFWGDPTTETVWGFKLEGHHISVNLSVVGDFYSVTPLFLGTDPAEVEITTYAGLRVLSKEEDYGFDLIHSLTAEQQAMATISMDTPQDIITNPDAPQRLTTYQGIKGSELTPVQRALLEDLIGEYVHNLEHMKAHFYLDLLQKSGVDNIYFAWVGSYEVQKPHYYVIHSPDFIIEFDNVGFQNNANHIHSIWREKGNDFGEDLLRKHYAEHKH
;
A
#
# COMPACT_ATOMS: atom_id res chain seq x y z
N LEU A 1 -16.80 24.10 -16.19
CA LEU A 1 -17.67 23.02 -16.70
C LEU A 1 -16.79 22.13 -17.55
N VAL A 2 -16.66 20.86 -17.18
CA VAL A 2 -15.85 19.88 -17.90
C VAL A 2 -16.48 19.62 -19.29
N PRO A 3 -15.72 19.64 -20.40
CA PRO A 3 -16.24 19.36 -21.74
C PRO A 3 -16.94 17.99 -21.84
N ALA A 4 -18.02 17.90 -22.61
CA ALA A 4 -18.76 16.64 -22.79
C ALA A 4 -17.90 15.48 -23.34
N SER A 5 -16.90 15.81 -24.19
CA SER A 5 -15.94 14.84 -24.71
C SER A 5 -15.00 14.28 -23.64
N GLU A 6 -14.67 15.07 -22.61
CA GLU A 6 -13.89 14.59 -21.46
C GLU A 6 -14.76 13.71 -20.55
N ILE A 7 -16.04 14.05 -20.38
CA ILE A 7 -16.99 13.21 -19.63
C ILE A 7 -17.17 11.84 -20.30
N GLU A 8 -17.37 11.80 -21.62
CA GLU A 8 -17.48 10.53 -22.37
C GLU A 8 -16.17 9.72 -22.30
N ALA A 9 -15.01 10.38 -22.38
CA ALA A 9 -13.73 9.71 -22.23
C ALA A 9 -13.57 9.08 -20.84
N ILE A 10 -13.89 9.82 -19.77
CA ILE A 10 -13.84 9.35 -18.38
C ILE A 10 -14.82 8.18 -18.15
N GLN A 11 -16.05 8.29 -18.68
CA GLN A 11 -17.04 7.20 -18.59
C GLN A 11 -16.58 5.94 -19.32
N GLY A 12 -15.88 6.09 -20.45
CA GLY A 12 -15.31 4.98 -21.21
C GLY A 12 -14.16 4.24 -20.53
N LEU A 13 -13.55 4.83 -19.48
CA LEU A 13 -12.50 4.16 -18.69
C LEU A 13 -13.04 3.04 -17.81
N ASN A 14 -14.36 2.98 -17.57
CA ASN A 14 -14.99 2.08 -16.60
C ASN A 14 -14.41 2.20 -15.18
N TRP A 15 -13.99 3.41 -14.79
CA TRP A 15 -13.45 3.71 -13.45
C TRP A 15 -14.52 4.13 -12.44
N GLY A 16 -15.79 4.14 -12.86
CA GLY A 16 -16.92 4.51 -12.01
C GLY A 16 -17.23 3.47 -10.93
N PHE A 17 -17.95 3.91 -9.89
CA PHE A 17 -18.40 3.11 -8.74
C PHE A 17 -19.22 1.86 -9.11
N ASP A 18 -19.76 1.81 -10.33
CA ASP A 18 -20.51 0.66 -10.84
C ASP A 18 -19.62 -0.53 -11.27
N ASN A 19 -18.29 -0.35 -11.33
CA ASN A 19 -17.33 -1.35 -11.84
C ASN A 19 -16.50 -2.01 -10.73
N TYR A 20 -17.19 -2.51 -9.70
CA TYR A 20 -16.60 -3.29 -8.62
C TYR A 20 -17.13 -4.73 -8.71
N TYR A 21 -16.22 -5.69 -8.63
CA TYR A 21 -16.51 -7.11 -8.81
C TYR A 21 -16.05 -7.91 -7.60
N LEU A 22 -16.89 -8.84 -7.17
CA LEU A 22 -16.56 -9.83 -6.15
C LEU A 22 -16.40 -11.19 -6.82
N ALA A 23 -15.22 -11.77 -6.72
CA ALA A 23 -14.94 -13.15 -7.09
C ALA A 23 -14.80 -14.00 -5.82
N PHE A 24 -15.34 -15.22 -5.85
CA PHE A 24 -15.35 -16.13 -4.71
C PHE A 24 -14.96 -17.53 -5.16
N TRP A 25 -14.13 -18.21 -4.37
CA TRP A 25 -13.65 -19.57 -4.62
C TRP A 25 -13.85 -20.45 -3.39
N GLY A 26 -14.28 -21.68 -3.62
CA GLY A 26 -14.62 -22.64 -2.57
C GLY A 26 -15.91 -22.29 -1.81
N ASP A 27 -16.23 -23.08 -0.79
CA ASP A 27 -17.37 -22.84 0.11
C ASP A 27 -16.87 -22.73 1.57
N PRO A 28 -16.94 -21.55 2.20
CA PRO A 28 -16.42 -21.32 3.56
C PRO A 28 -17.17 -22.13 4.62
N THR A 29 -18.32 -22.71 4.28
CA THR A 29 -19.13 -23.51 5.21
C THR A 29 -18.82 -25.00 5.17
N THR A 30 -18.22 -25.50 4.09
CA THR A 30 -17.96 -26.93 3.88
C THR A 30 -16.50 -27.25 3.54
N GLU A 31 -15.72 -26.26 3.10
CA GLU A 31 -14.35 -26.42 2.66
C GLU A 31 -13.38 -25.67 3.56
N THR A 32 -12.19 -26.25 3.77
CA THR A 32 -11.10 -25.61 4.53
C THR A 32 -10.22 -24.72 3.65
N VAL A 33 -10.36 -24.79 2.32
CA VAL A 33 -9.63 -23.95 1.36
C VAL A 33 -10.65 -23.14 0.58
N TRP A 34 -10.66 -21.84 0.79
CA TRP A 34 -11.58 -20.92 0.13
C TRP A 34 -10.98 -19.51 0.10
N GLY A 35 -11.57 -18.61 -0.65
CA GLY A 35 -11.10 -17.24 -0.72
C GLY A 35 -12.03 -16.33 -1.49
N PHE A 36 -11.76 -15.03 -1.44
CA PHE A 36 -12.44 -14.06 -2.27
C PHE A 36 -11.49 -12.96 -2.72
N LYS A 37 -11.90 -12.27 -3.78
CA LYS A 37 -11.26 -11.06 -4.26
C LYS A 37 -12.32 -10.00 -4.52
N LEU A 38 -12.15 -8.81 -3.96
CA LEU A 38 -12.92 -7.63 -4.31
C LEU A 38 -12.01 -6.71 -5.12
N GLU A 39 -12.42 -6.41 -6.35
CA GLU A 39 -11.59 -5.69 -7.31
C GLU A 39 -12.38 -4.62 -8.06
N GLY A 40 -11.73 -3.49 -8.29
CA GLY A 40 -12.22 -2.35 -9.04
C GLY A 40 -11.04 -1.43 -9.39
N HIS A 41 -11.30 -0.30 -10.03
CA HIS A 41 -10.21 0.56 -10.53
C HIS A 41 -9.22 1.02 -9.43
N HIS A 42 -9.72 1.36 -8.24
CA HIS A 42 -8.91 1.83 -7.10
C HIS A 42 -8.97 0.89 -5.88
N ILE A 43 -9.39 -0.36 -6.05
CA ILE A 43 -9.42 -1.33 -4.96
C ILE A 43 -8.99 -2.71 -5.44
N SER A 44 -8.14 -3.36 -4.66
CA SER A 44 -7.89 -4.79 -4.78
C SER A 44 -7.70 -5.38 -3.39
N VAL A 45 -8.73 -6.06 -2.89
CA VAL A 45 -8.69 -6.81 -1.63
C VAL A 45 -8.65 -8.28 -1.96
N ASN A 46 -7.66 -8.99 -1.42
CA ASN A 46 -7.47 -10.42 -1.62
C ASN A 46 -7.61 -11.13 -0.28
N LEU A 47 -8.34 -12.24 -0.23
CA LEU A 47 -8.37 -13.15 0.92
C LEU A 47 -8.18 -14.58 0.42
N SER A 48 -7.16 -15.26 0.94
CA SER A 48 -6.94 -16.69 0.74
C SER A 48 -6.92 -17.39 2.10
N VAL A 49 -7.74 -18.43 2.28
CA VAL A 49 -7.90 -19.17 3.54
C VAL A 49 -7.51 -20.63 3.33
N VAL A 50 -6.73 -21.16 4.28
CA VAL A 50 -6.38 -22.58 4.38
C VAL A 50 -6.44 -23.02 5.85
N GLY A 51 -7.52 -23.70 6.23
CA GLY A 51 -7.82 -24.05 7.62
C GLY A 51 -7.96 -22.79 8.48
N ASP A 52 -7.16 -22.71 9.55
CA ASP A 52 -7.13 -21.54 10.44
C ASP A 52 -6.19 -20.43 9.96
N PHE A 53 -5.48 -20.64 8.85
CA PHE A 53 -4.53 -19.67 8.30
C PHE A 53 -5.15 -18.88 7.15
N TYR A 54 -4.80 -17.60 7.06
CA TYR A 54 -5.24 -16.75 5.96
C TYR A 54 -4.21 -15.67 5.57
N SER A 55 -4.23 -15.29 4.29
CA SER A 55 -3.49 -14.16 3.74
C SER A 55 -4.46 -13.11 3.23
N VAL A 56 -4.12 -11.84 3.45
CA VAL A 56 -4.92 -10.67 3.03
C VAL A 56 -4.17 -9.78 2.02
N THR A 57 -3.02 -10.24 1.52
CA THR A 57 -2.15 -9.46 0.63
C THR A 57 -2.08 -10.09 -0.76
N PRO A 58 -1.83 -9.30 -1.82
CA PRO A 58 -1.68 -7.85 -1.83
C PRO A 58 -2.98 -7.12 -1.46
N LEU A 59 -2.87 -6.01 -0.73
CA LEU A 59 -3.97 -5.09 -0.45
C LEU A 59 -3.66 -3.78 -1.16
N PHE A 60 -4.50 -3.40 -2.13
CA PHE A 60 -4.36 -2.15 -2.88
C PHE A 60 -5.55 -1.23 -2.62
N LEU A 61 -5.25 0.03 -2.33
CA LEU A 61 -6.20 1.11 -2.15
C LEU A 61 -5.74 2.31 -2.97
N GLY A 62 -6.66 2.98 -3.63
CA GLY A 62 -6.39 4.22 -4.35
C GLY A 62 -7.53 5.21 -4.25
N THR A 63 -7.27 6.44 -4.69
CA THR A 63 -8.30 7.46 -4.81
C THR A 63 -7.92 8.47 -5.88
N ASP A 64 -8.90 8.82 -6.73
CA ASP A 64 -8.82 9.90 -7.70
C ASP A 64 -10.15 10.70 -7.64
N PRO A 65 -10.15 11.94 -7.13
CA PRO A 65 -8.98 12.70 -6.69
C PRO A 65 -8.49 12.34 -5.27
N ALA A 66 -7.24 12.64 -4.96
CA ALA A 66 -6.69 12.57 -3.59
C ALA A 66 -7.37 13.56 -2.63
N GLU A 67 -7.68 14.77 -3.12
CA GLU A 67 -8.48 15.80 -2.47
C GLU A 67 -9.59 16.27 -3.41
N VAL A 68 -10.82 16.26 -2.93
CA VAL A 68 -11.95 16.83 -3.66
C VAL A 68 -11.88 18.36 -3.58
N GLU A 69 -11.84 19.05 -4.72
CA GLU A 69 -11.62 20.52 -4.73
C GLU A 69 -12.89 21.39 -4.81
N ILE A 70 -13.89 20.98 -5.62
CA ILE A 70 -14.95 21.91 -6.09
C ILE A 70 -16.39 21.40 -5.92
N THR A 71 -16.63 20.32 -5.18
CA THR A 71 -17.97 19.74 -4.96
C THR A 71 -18.48 19.97 -3.53
N THR A 72 -19.67 19.45 -3.19
CA THR A 72 -20.16 19.47 -1.80
C THR A 72 -19.26 18.72 -0.81
N TYR A 73 -18.35 17.89 -1.33
CA TYR A 73 -17.34 17.15 -0.56
C TYR A 73 -15.97 17.82 -0.58
N ALA A 74 -15.88 19.11 -0.95
CA ALA A 74 -14.61 19.83 -1.01
C ALA A 74 -13.82 19.71 0.31
N GLY A 75 -12.53 19.40 0.21
CA GLY A 75 -11.62 19.12 1.35
C GLY A 75 -11.64 17.67 1.84
N LEU A 76 -12.48 16.79 1.28
CA LEU A 76 -12.41 15.36 1.57
C LEU A 76 -11.12 14.77 0.99
N ARG A 77 -10.32 14.13 1.86
CA ARG A 77 -9.12 13.37 1.52
C ARG A 77 -9.24 11.94 2.06
N VAL A 78 -9.48 10.96 1.19
CA VAL A 78 -9.83 9.58 1.60
C VAL A 78 -8.63 8.84 2.21
N LEU A 79 -7.46 8.94 1.57
CA LEU A 79 -6.20 8.31 2.00
C LEU A 79 -5.23 9.37 2.56
N SER A 80 -5.76 10.29 3.38
CA SER A 80 -4.98 11.44 3.84
C SER A 80 -3.86 11.04 4.79
N LYS A 81 -4.04 9.97 5.57
CA LYS A 81 -3.13 9.60 6.66
C LYS A 81 -1.88 8.92 6.15
N GLU A 82 -2.01 8.10 5.12
CA GLU A 82 -0.90 7.52 4.38
C GLU A 82 0.02 8.62 3.81
N GLU A 83 -0.56 9.71 3.31
CA GLU A 83 0.19 10.86 2.79
C GLU A 83 0.78 11.72 3.92
N ASP A 84 -0.06 12.14 4.87
CA ASP A 84 0.32 13.06 5.95
C ASP A 84 1.43 12.46 6.82
N TYR A 85 1.34 11.19 7.22
CA TYR A 85 2.38 10.54 8.02
C TYR A 85 3.67 10.30 7.24
N GLY A 86 3.57 10.08 5.92
CA GLY A 86 4.73 10.06 5.02
C GLY A 86 5.49 11.40 5.05
N PHE A 87 4.74 12.51 4.97
CA PHE A 87 5.29 13.85 5.06
C PHE A 87 5.86 14.16 6.46
N ASP A 88 5.14 13.81 7.53
CA ASP A 88 5.61 13.99 8.90
C ASP A 88 6.97 13.31 9.11
N LEU A 89 7.14 12.08 8.60
CA LEU A 89 8.42 11.38 8.67
C LEU A 89 9.50 12.09 7.85
N ILE A 90 9.32 12.32 6.55
CA ILE A 90 10.37 12.92 5.70
C ILE A 90 10.74 14.34 6.14
N HIS A 91 9.80 15.13 6.66
CA HIS A 91 10.06 16.48 7.18
C HIS A 91 10.71 16.49 8.57
N SER A 92 10.54 15.42 9.35
CA SER A 92 11.25 15.28 10.64
C SER A 92 12.72 14.92 10.48
N LEU A 93 13.15 14.48 9.29
CA LEU A 93 14.53 14.11 9.00
C LEU A 93 15.45 15.33 8.89
N THR A 94 16.69 15.19 9.36
CA THR A 94 17.76 16.16 9.05
C THR A 94 18.08 16.17 7.55
N ALA A 95 18.76 17.20 7.05
CA ALA A 95 19.14 17.26 5.63
C ALA A 95 19.98 16.04 5.20
N GLU A 96 20.87 15.56 6.07
CA GLU A 96 21.68 14.37 5.84
C GLU A 96 20.81 13.11 5.80
N GLN A 97 19.84 12.97 6.70
CA GLN A 97 18.90 11.84 6.71
C GLN A 97 17.95 11.87 5.51
N GLN A 98 17.47 13.05 5.10
CA GLN A 98 16.68 13.22 3.87
C GLN A 98 17.48 12.77 2.65
N ALA A 99 18.76 13.12 2.57
CA ALA A 99 19.63 12.65 1.49
C ALA A 99 19.84 11.12 1.50
N MET A 100 19.80 10.47 2.67
CA MET A 100 19.82 9.01 2.76
C MET A 100 18.48 8.38 2.37
N ALA A 101 17.36 9.00 2.75
CA ALA A 101 16.02 8.51 2.45
C ALA A 101 15.69 8.64 0.96
N THR A 102 16.18 9.69 0.30
CA THR A 102 15.74 10.05 -1.05
C THR A 102 16.52 9.35 -2.14
N ILE A 103 15.79 8.67 -3.02
CA ILE A 103 16.33 8.06 -4.24
C ILE A 103 16.26 9.11 -5.36
N SER A 104 17.41 9.43 -5.95
CA SER A 104 17.52 10.38 -7.05
C SER A 104 17.05 9.76 -8.37
N MET A 105 15.75 9.84 -8.64
CA MET A 105 15.11 9.44 -9.90
C MET A 105 13.84 10.27 -10.14
N ASP A 106 13.28 10.18 -11.35
CA ASP A 106 11.94 10.71 -11.62
C ASP A 106 10.92 9.96 -10.75
N THR A 107 9.93 10.68 -10.22
CA THR A 107 8.84 10.06 -9.46
C THR A 107 8.17 8.98 -10.31
N PRO A 108 8.04 7.74 -9.79
CA PRO A 108 7.27 6.70 -10.45
C PRO A 108 5.91 7.23 -10.89
N GLN A 109 5.40 6.71 -12.00
CA GLN A 109 4.06 7.09 -12.48
C GLN A 109 2.96 6.21 -11.89
N ASP A 110 3.35 5.19 -11.12
CA ASP A 110 2.49 4.23 -10.42
C ASP A 110 3.35 3.41 -9.44
N ILE A 111 2.67 2.61 -8.61
CA ILE A 111 3.22 1.59 -7.73
C ILE A 111 4.11 0.62 -8.53
N ILE A 112 5.35 0.44 -8.07
CA ILE A 112 6.38 -0.38 -8.72
C ILE A 112 6.05 -1.86 -8.58
N THR A 113 5.53 -2.27 -7.42
CA THR A 113 5.08 -3.66 -7.19
C THR A 113 3.57 -3.81 -7.32
N ASN A 114 2.98 -3.27 -8.39
CA ASN A 114 1.56 -3.49 -8.68
C ASN A 114 1.17 -4.99 -8.65
N PRO A 115 -0.12 -5.33 -8.44
CA PRO A 115 -0.56 -6.71 -8.23
C PRO A 115 -0.21 -7.69 -9.36
N ASP A 116 -0.11 -7.20 -10.61
CA ASP A 116 0.23 -8.00 -11.79
C ASP A 116 1.75 -8.22 -11.96
N ALA A 117 2.56 -7.57 -11.10
CA ALA A 117 4.00 -7.72 -11.08
C ALA A 117 4.47 -8.50 -9.84
N PRO A 118 5.56 -9.30 -9.95
CA PRO A 118 6.22 -9.86 -8.78
C PRO A 118 6.76 -8.73 -7.88
N GLN A 119 7.04 -9.03 -6.62
CA GLN A 119 7.75 -8.11 -5.72
C GLN A 119 9.18 -7.87 -6.27
N ARG A 120 9.33 -6.87 -7.15
CA ARG A 120 10.59 -6.52 -7.84
C ARG A 120 11.54 -5.70 -6.97
N LEU A 121 11.04 -5.10 -5.89
CA LEU A 121 11.83 -4.39 -4.90
C LEU A 121 12.55 -5.40 -3.99
N THR A 122 13.64 -5.96 -4.48
CA THR A 122 14.44 -6.99 -3.77
C THR A 122 15.63 -6.41 -3.01
N THR A 123 15.89 -5.11 -3.15
CA THR A 123 16.97 -4.41 -2.46
C THR A 123 16.41 -3.38 -1.48
N TYR A 124 17.02 -3.29 -0.31
CA TYR A 124 16.70 -2.25 0.67
C TYR A 124 17.34 -0.93 0.23
N GLN A 125 16.53 0.12 0.13
CA GLN A 125 16.96 1.47 -0.28
C GLN A 125 16.39 2.51 0.69
N GLY A 126 16.99 3.70 0.72
CA GLY A 126 16.58 4.76 1.62
C GLY A 126 17.26 4.68 2.99
N ILE A 127 16.71 5.40 3.96
CA ILE A 127 17.24 5.48 5.32
C ILE A 127 16.79 4.26 6.12
N LYS A 128 17.75 3.64 6.82
CA LYS A 128 17.47 2.51 7.72
C LYS A 128 16.95 3.02 9.06
N GLY A 129 16.01 2.33 9.67
CA GLY A 129 15.44 2.69 10.97
C GLY A 129 16.47 2.83 12.09
N SER A 130 17.60 2.12 12.00
CA SER A 130 18.72 2.28 12.94
C SER A 130 19.35 3.68 12.92
N GLU A 131 19.26 4.40 11.79
CA GLU A 131 19.76 5.76 11.59
C GLU A 131 18.75 6.85 12.02
N LEU A 132 17.55 6.45 12.44
CA LEU A 132 16.51 7.36 12.92
C LEU A 132 16.65 7.61 14.43
N THR A 133 16.35 8.84 14.84
CA THR A 133 16.17 9.18 16.27
C THR A 133 14.92 8.50 16.84
N PRO A 134 14.78 8.38 18.17
CA PRO A 134 13.59 7.77 18.76
C PRO A 134 12.26 8.40 18.32
N VAL A 135 12.22 9.72 18.10
CA VAL A 135 11.02 10.43 17.61
C VAL A 135 10.72 10.06 16.15
N GLN A 136 11.73 10.02 15.30
CA GLN A 136 11.57 9.63 13.88
C GLN A 136 11.19 8.15 13.73
N ARG A 137 11.69 7.27 14.61
CA ARG A 137 11.26 5.87 14.65
C ARG A 137 9.78 5.74 15.00
N ALA A 138 9.31 6.50 15.98
CA ALA A 138 7.89 6.52 16.32
C ALA A 138 7.04 6.98 15.14
N LEU A 139 7.46 8.00 14.37
CA LEU A 139 6.76 8.42 13.15
C LEU A 139 6.74 7.33 12.07
N LEU A 140 7.83 6.57 11.90
CA LEU A 140 7.85 5.41 11.00
C LEU A 140 6.90 4.30 11.46
N GLU A 141 6.84 4.04 12.78
CA GLU A 141 5.91 3.07 13.36
C GLU A 141 4.45 3.52 13.23
N ASP A 142 4.14 4.80 13.44
CA ASP A 142 2.81 5.39 13.26
C ASP A 142 2.37 5.27 11.80
N LEU A 143 3.28 5.57 10.85
CA LEU A 143 3.03 5.40 9.43
C LEU A 143 2.73 3.94 9.06
N ILE A 144 3.54 2.99 9.54
CA ILE A 144 3.26 1.54 9.34
C ILE A 144 1.92 1.16 10.00
N GLY A 145 1.64 1.71 11.18
CA GLY A 145 0.41 1.50 11.93
C GLY A 145 -0.83 1.86 11.14
N GLU A 146 -0.82 2.97 10.39
CA GLU A 146 -1.95 3.37 9.54
C GLU A 146 -2.37 2.24 8.59
N TYR A 147 -1.41 1.60 7.94
CA TYR A 147 -1.67 0.46 7.06
C TYR A 147 -2.11 -0.79 7.81
N VAL A 148 -1.44 -1.11 8.91
CA VAL A 148 -1.70 -2.33 9.68
C VAL A 148 -3.10 -2.29 10.29
N HIS A 149 -3.58 -1.12 10.74
CA HIS A 149 -4.90 -0.96 11.35
C HIS A 149 -6.07 -1.02 10.36
N ASN A 150 -5.80 -0.99 9.04
CA ASN A 150 -6.81 -1.29 8.02
C ASN A 150 -7.15 -2.79 7.92
N LEU A 151 -6.34 -3.66 8.54
CA LEU A 151 -6.54 -5.11 8.51
C LEU A 151 -7.50 -5.57 9.61
N GLU A 152 -8.02 -6.80 9.47
CA GLU A 152 -8.76 -7.47 10.54
C GLU A 152 -7.90 -7.53 11.81
N HIS A 153 -8.52 -7.32 12.96
CA HIS A 153 -7.88 -7.13 14.26
C HIS A 153 -6.79 -8.16 14.59
N MET A 154 -6.99 -9.44 14.29
CA MET A 154 -5.99 -10.48 14.55
C MET A 154 -4.80 -10.39 13.59
N LYS A 155 -5.05 -10.06 12.32
CA LYS A 155 -3.97 -9.85 11.33
C LYS A 155 -3.19 -8.57 11.63
N ALA A 156 -3.87 -7.51 12.09
CA ALA A 156 -3.22 -6.29 12.56
C ALA A 156 -2.25 -6.58 13.71
N HIS A 157 -2.72 -7.27 14.76
CA HIS A 157 -1.87 -7.69 15.88
C HIS A 157 -0.69 -8.56 15.45
N PHE A 158 -0.90 -9.49 14.51
CA PHE A 158 0.18 -10.31 13.97
C PHE A 158 1.31 -9.46 13.37
N TYR A 159 0.99 -8.44 12.56
CA TYR A 159 2.03 -7.58 11.98
C TYR A 159 2.65 -6.61 12.99
N LEU A 160 1.90 -6.14 13.99
CA LEU A 160 2.48 -5.34 15.08
C LEU A 160 3.48 -6.16 15.91
N ASP A 161 3.14 -7.42 16.23
CA ASP A 161 4.07 -8.34 16.90
C ASP A 161 5.30 -8.63 16.03
N LEU A 162 5.11 -8.74 14.71
CA LEU A 162 6.20 -8.97 13.77
C LEU A 162 7.12 -7.74 13.69
N LEU A 163 6.55 -6.53 13.64
CA LEU A 163 7.29 -5.26 13.70
C LEU A 163 8.13 -5.18 14.98
N GLN A 164 7.58 -5.55 16.14
CA GLN A 164 8.31 -5.60 17.40
C GLN A 164 9.44 -6.65 17.39
N LYS A 165 9.23 -7.82 16.78
CA LYS A 165 10.22 -8.91 16.71
C LYS A 165 11.35 -8.63 15.73
N SER A 166 11.02 -8.21 14.50
CA SER A 166 11.98 -7.87 13.45
C SER A 166 12.71 -6.56 13.76
N GLY A 167 12.07 -5.69 14.53
CA GLY A 167 12.59 -4.41 15.00
C GLY A 167 12.56 -3.35 13.91
N VAL A 168 12.06 -2.16 14.26
CA VAL A 168 12.04 -0.98 13.37
C VAL A 168 13.44 -0.64 12.83
N ASP A 169 14.49 -1.00 13.57
CA ASP A 169 15.89 -0.82 13.17
C ASP A 169 16.24 -1.50 11.83
N ASN A 170 15.51 -2.54 11.43
CA ASN A 170 15.75 -3.28 10.19
C ASN A 170 14.84 -2.85 9.03
N ILE A 171 14.01 -1.83 9.23
CA ILE A 171 13.09 -1.30 8.23
C ILE A 171 13.76 -0.15 7.50
N TYR A 172 13.52 -0.06 6.20
CA TYR A 172 14.02 1.01 5.36
C TYR A 172 12.87 1.88 4.86
N PHE A 173 13.06 3.18 4.92
CA PHE A 173 12.15 4.18 4.36
C PHE A 173 12.84 4.88 3.20
N ALA A 174 12.25 4.79 2.01
CA ALA A 174 12.75 5.44 0.81
C ALA A 174 11.73 6.45 0.29
N TRP A 175 12.21 7.60 -0.17
CA TRP A 175 11.40 8.69 -0.74
C TRP A 175 11.82 9.00 -2.17
N VAL A 176 10.87 9.39 -3.00
CA VAL A 176 11.12 9.93 -4.35
C VAL A 176 10.22 11.15 -4.58
N GLY A 177 10.76 12.15 -5.26
CA GLY A 177 10.00 13.33 -5.66
C GLY A 177 10.09 14.49 -4.69
N SER A 178 9.08 15.36 -4.72
CA SER A 178 9.06 16.62 -3.99
C SER A 178 8.91 16.40 -2.48
N TYR A 179 9.46 17.31 -1.67
CA TYR A 179 9.11 17.40 -0.25
C TYR A 179 7.96 18.40 0.00
N GLU A 180 7.47 19.09 -1.03
CA GLU A 180 6.30 19.96 -0.92
C GLU A 180 5.01 19.13 -1.09
N VAL A 181 4.01 19.38 -0.25
CA VAL A 181 2.66 18.84 -0.42
C VAL A 181 2.07 19.27 -1.76
N GLN A 182 1.14 18.49 -2.32
CA GLN A 182 0.51 18.75 -3.63
C GLN A 182 1.51 18.81 -4.81
N LYS A 183 2.66 18.16 -4.65
CA LYS A 183 3.63 17.92 -5.73
C LYS A 183 3.92 16.42 -5.83
N PRO A 184 4.26 15.89 -7.02
CA PRO A 184 4.51 14.47 -7.20
C PRO A 184 5.50 13.90 -6.20
N HIS A 185 5.09 12.86 -5.49
CA HIS A 185 5.92 12.17 -4.52
C HIS A 185 5.51 10.70 -4.39
N TYR A 186 6.43 9.92 -3.85
CA TYR A 186 6.31 8.48 -3.72
C TYR A 186 7.18 8.02 -2.55
N TYR A 187 6.75 6.99 -1.82
CA TYR A 187 7.60 6.35 -0.83
C TYR A 187 7.45 4.84 -0.78
N VAL A 188 8.48 4.19 -0.22
CA VAL A 188 8.48 2.75 0.08
C VAL A 188 8.89 2.55 1.52
N ILE A 189 8.13 1.72 2.24
CA ILE A 189 8.58 1.09 3.47
C ILE A 189 8.94 -0.36 3.15
N HIS A 190 10.21 -0.69 3.31
CA HIS A 190 10.74 -2.00 2.99
C HIS A 190 11.25 -2.67 4.28
N SER A 191 10.48 -3.61 4.81
CA SER A 191 10.84 -4.40 5.99
C SER A 191 11.32 -5.81 5.60
N PRO A 192 11.89 -6.60 6.52
CA PRO A 192 12.16 -8.02 6.27
C PRO A 192 10.92 -8.85 5.91
N ASP A 193 9.73 -8.41 6.31
CA ASP A 193 8.50 -9.21 6.31
C ASP A 193 7.43 -8.73 5.33
N PHE A 194 7.44 -7.44 4.98
CA PHE A 194 6.44 -6.82 4.12
C PHE A 194 7.02 -5.63 3.34
N ILE A 195 6.27 -5.18 2.34
CA ILE A 195 6.53 -3.98 1.56
C ILE A 195 5.26 -3.13 1.56
N ILE A 196 5.43 -1.83 1.76
CA ILE A 196 4.39 -0.82 1.57
C ILE A 196 4.89 0.15 0.52
N GLU A 197 4.05 0.48 -0.45
CA GLU A 197 4.32 1.57 -1.40
C GLU A 197 3.16 2.56 -1.37
N PHE A 198 3.51 3.81 -1.60
CA PHE A 198 2.59 4.92 -1.76
C PHE A 198 3.05 5.76 -2.94
N ASP A 199 2.12 6.09 -3.82
CA ASP A 199 2.30 6.98 -4.96
C ASP A 199 1.25 8.09 -4.88
N ASN A 200 1.67 9.33 -5.10
CA ASN A 200 0.77 10.42 -5.45
C ASN A 200 1.40 11.29 -6.53
N VAL A 201 1.44 10.78 -7.76
CA VAL A 201 1.92 11.53 -8.92
C VAL A 201 0.79 12.35 -9.57
N GLY A 202 -0.40 11.77 -9.73
CA GLY A 202 -1.47 12.36 -10.56
C GLY A 202 -1.22 12.23 -12.06
N PHE A 203 -2.29 11.98 -12.84
CA PHE A 203 -2.21 11.90 -14.31
C PHE A 203 -1.58 13.15 -14.96
N GLN A 204 -1.70 14.32 -14.31
CA GLN A 204 -1.15 15.59 -14.77
C GLN A 204 0.07 16.04 -13.96
N ASN A 205 0.71 15.15 -13.20
CA ASN A 205 1.76 15.49 -12.22
C ASN A 205 1.28 16.54 -11.20
N ASN A 206 0.01 16.46 -10.81
CA ASN A 206 -0.64 17.39 -9.89
C ASN A 206 -0.78 16.84 -8.46
N ALA A 207 -0.24 15.65 -8.18
CA ALA A 207 -0.34 14.97 -6.88
C ALA A 207 -1.77 14.97 -6.32
N ASN A 208 -2.71 14.57 -7.17
CA ASN A 208 -4.11 14.46 -6.80
C ASN A 208 -4.70 13.10 -7.19
N HIS A 209 -3.88 12.04 -7.19
CA HIS A 209 -4.31 10.67 -7.48
C HIS A 209 -3.40 9.73 -6.71
N ILE A 210 -3.92 9.17 -5.62
CA ILE A 210 -3.16 8.30 -4.73
C ILE A 210 -3.34 6.85 -5.15
N HIS A 211 -2.23 6.11 -5.19
CA HIS A 211 -2.22 4.66 -5.12
C HIS A 211 -1.41 4.20 -3.92
N SER A 212 -1.82 3.12 -3.28
CA SER A 212 -1.05 2.50 -2.22
C SER A 212 -1.25 0.99 -2.19
N ILE A 213 -0.17 0.27 -1.88
CA ILE A 213 -0.19 -1.19 -1.79
C ILE A 213 0.54 -1.68 -0.54
N TRP A 214 0.00 -2.72 0.08
CA TRP A 214 0.65 -3.51 1.12
C TRP A 214 0.83 -4.95 0.64
N ARG A 215 2.05 -5.49 0.77
CA ARG A 215 2.40 -6.85 0.33
C ARG A 215 3.18 -7.61 1.39
N GLU A 216 2.75 -8.84 1.71
CA GLU A 216 3.47 -9.75 2.59
C GLU A 216 4.57 -10.47 1.79
N LYS A 217 5.80 -10.50 2.29
CA LYS A 217 6.90 -11.16 1.59
C LYS A 217 6.74 -12.68 1.63
N GLY A 218 6.74 -13.29 0.44
CA GLY A 218 6.68 -14.76 0.30
C GLY A 218 5.31 -15.39 0.60
N ASN A 219 4.27 -14.59 0.85
CA ASN A 219 2.92 -15.08 1.17
C ASN A 219 1.80 -14.23 0.52
N ASP A 220 2.13 -13.47 -0.53
CA ASP A 220 1.10 -12.87 -1.38
C ASP A 220 0.18 -13.94 -1.95
N PHE A 221 -1.11 -13.62 -2.03
CA PHE A 221 -2.19 -14.53 -2.43
C PHE A 221 -2.25 -15.84 -1.62
N GLY A 222 -1.56 -15.94 -0.48
CA GLY A 222 -1.48 -17.15 0.33
C GLY A 222 -0.54 -18.23 -0.23
N GLU A 223 0.46 -17.86 -1.05
CA GLU A 223 1.39 -18.81 -1.66
C GLU A 223 2.07 -19.77 -0.66
N ASP A 224 2.50 -19.28 0.50
CA ASP A 224 3.14 -20.15 1.51
C ASP A 224 2.13 -21.07 2.20
N LEU A 225 0.91 -20.58 2.44
CA LEU A 225 -0.18 -21.38 3.01
C LEU A 225 -0.56 -22.53 2.07
N LEU A 226 -0.72 -22.24 0.79
CA LEU A 226 -1.01 -23.24 -0.24
C LEU A 226 0.13 -24.25 -0.34
N ARG A 227 1.39 -23.78 -0.36
CA ARG A 227 2.57 -24.65 -0.40
C ARG A 227 2.60 -25.63 0.78
N LYS A 228 2.36 -25.15 2.00
CA LYS A 228 2.28 -25.98 3.20
C LYS A 228 1.15 -27.01 3.11
N HIS A 229 -0.04 -26.59 2.67
CA HIS A 229 -1.18 -27.48 2.50
C HIS A 229 -0.90 -28.64 1.55
N TYR A 230 -0.37 -28.34 0.35
CA TYR A 230 0.02 -29.34 -0.64
C TYR A 230 1.11 -30.31 -0.15
N ALA A 231 2.00 -29.85 0.74
CA ALA A 231 3.03 -30.70 1.33
C ALA A 231 2.48 -31.64 2.42
N GLU A 232 1.46 -31.20 3.15
CA GLU A 232 0.90 -31.91 4.31
C GLU A 232 -0.27 -32.84 3.97
N HIS A 233 -0.96 -32.60 2.84
CA HIS A 233 -2.15 -33.36 2.43
C HIS A 233 -1.93 -34.07 1.09
N LYS A 234 -2.38 -35.33 1.00
CA LYS A 234 -2.47 -36.01 -0.30
C LYS A 234 -3.75 -35.56 -1.00
N HIS A 235 -3.57 -34.98 -2.18
CA HIS A 235 -4.64 -34.54 -3.08
C HIS A 235 -5.00 -35.61 -4.10
#